data_AF-A0A1F3TSV6-F1
#
_entry.id   AF-A0A1F3TSV6-F1
#
_cell.length_a   1.000
_cell.length_b   1.000
_cell.length_c   1.000
_cell.angle_alpha   90.00
_cell.angle_beta   90.00
_cell.angle_gamma   90.00
#
_symmetry.space_group_name_H-M   'P 1'
#
loop_
_entity.id
_entity.type
_entity.pdbx_description
1 polymer ?
#
loop_
_entity_poly.entity_id
_entity_poly.type
_entity_poly.pdbx_seq_one_letter_code
_entity_poly.pdbx_strand_id
1 'polypeptide(L)' 'MIPSKTDPRWKKIVTAAENPNLQSLATKMMLMRVRLLLINDQSSTKMQEAITIAYDFFVKNEAIIANDLKVLFGDK' A
#
# COMPACT_ATOMS: atom_id res chain seq x y z
N MET A 1 -1.32 7.35 11.02
CA MET A 1 -1.38 8.46 10.04
C MET A 1 -0.84 7.94 8.72
N ILE A 2 -1.49 8.26 7.60
CA ILE A 2 -1.01 7.87 6.27
C ILE A 2 0.17 8.78 5.90
N PRO A 3 1.37 8.24 5.63
CA PRO A 3 2.53 9.06 5.30
C PRO A 3 2.46 9.63 3.88
N SER A 4 3.28 10.65 3.60
CA SER A 4 3.46 11.22 2.26
C SER A 4 3.73 10.12 1.21
N LYS A 5 3.26 10.32 -0.04
CA LYS A 5 3.53 9.41 -1.17
C LYS A 5 5.02 9.21 -1.45
N THR A 6 5.88 10.13 -0.98
CA THR A 6 7.35 10.04 -1.12
C THR A 6 8.02 9.23 -0.02
N ASP A 7 7.27 8.76 0.99
CA ASP A 7 7.82 7.95 2.08
C ASP A 7 8.34 6.60 1.57
N PRO A 8 9.58 6.21 1.89
CA PRO A 8 10.20 4.99 1.38
C PRO A 8 9.46 3.69 1.78
N ARG A 9 8.65 3.72 2.85
CA ARG A 9 7.83 2.58 3.27
C ARG A 9 6.82 2.17 2.20
N TRP A 10 6.33 3.11 1.39
CA TRP A 10 5.42 2.82 0.29
C TRP A 10 5.98 1.79 -0.69
N LYS A 11 7.26 1.92 -1.04
CA LYS A 11 7.93 0.99 -1.95
C LYS A 11 7.85 -0.44 -1.40
N LYS A 12 8.13 -0.64 -0.11
CA LYS A 12 8.07 -1.97 0.53
C LYS A 12 6.66 -2.58 0.48
N ILE A 13 5.65 -1.74 0.68
CA ILE A 13 4.24 -2.16 0.71
C ILE A 13 3.76 -2.62 -0.67
N VAL A 14 4.06 -1.83 -1.71
CA VAL A 14 3.55 -2.08 -3.07
C VAL A 14 4.34 -3.14 -3.84
N THR A 15 5.59 -3.44 -3.47
CA THR A 15 6.42 -4.45 -4.17
C THR A 15 6.34 -5.87 -3.58
N ALA A 16 5.50 -6.10 -2.56
CA ALA A 16 5.40 -7.39 -1.86
C ALA A 16 6.67 -7.81 -1.10
N ALA A 17 7.56 -6.88 -0.74
CA ALA A 17 8.71 -7.19 0.11
C ALA A 17 8.27 -7.73 1.48
N GLU A 18 7.06 -7.38 1.93
CA GLU A 18 6.47 -7.85 3.18
C GLU A 18 5.02 -8.31 2.94
N ASN A 19 4.61 -9.38 3.62
CA ASN A 19 3.23 -9.87 3.67
C ASN A 19 2.66 -9.64 5.08
N PRO A 20 2.27 -8.40 5.41
CA PRO A 20 1.70 -8.08 6.70
C PRO A 20 0.39 -8.85 6.93
N ASN A 21 0.13 -9.21 8.19
CA ASN A 21 -1.14 -9.83 8.57
C ASN A 21 -2.24 -8.75 8.63
N LEU A 22 -2.90 -8.54 7.49
CA LEU A 22 -3.97 -7.57 7.33
C LEU A 22 -5.33 -8.18 7.70
N GLN A 23 -6.23 -7.38 8.25
CA GLN A 23 -7.58 -7.80 8.62
C GLN A 23 -8.56 -7.58 7.46
N SER A 24 -8.48 -6.43 6.78
CA SER A 24 -9.46 -6.10 5.74
C SER A 24 -9.18 -6.82 4.43
N LEU A 25 -10.21 -7.49 3.90
CA LEU A 25 -10.15 -8.07 2.56
C LEU A 25 -9.92 -7.00 1.49
N ALA A 26 -10.54 -5.81 1.65
CA ALA A 26 -10.38 -4.72 0.70
C ALA A 26 -8.91 -4.27 0.59
N THR A 27 -8.21 -4.16 1.73
CA THR A 27 -6.78 -3.85 1.77
C THR A 27 -5.96 -4.92 1.06
N LYS A 28 -6.22 -6.21 1.35
CA LYS A 28 -5.52 -7.34 0.72
C LYS A 28 -5.69 -7.35 -0.80
N MET A 29 -6.91 -7.16 -1.27
CA MET A 29 -7.25 -7.13 -2.70
C MET A 29 -6.61 -5.93 -3.40
N MET A 30 -6.62 -4.75 -2.76
CA MET A 30 -5.96 -3.56 -3.29
C MET A 30 -4.44 -3.79 -3.42
N LEU A 31 -3.80 -4.29 -2.36
CA LEU A 31 -2.36 -4.57 -2.39
C LEU A 31 -1.99 -5.61 -3.44
N MET A 32 -2.78 -6.68 -3.56
CA MET A 32 -2.61 -7.66 -4.64
C MET A 32 -2.68 -6.98 -6.01
N ARG A 33 -3.68 -6.13 -6.25
CA ARG A 33 -3.83 -5.42 -7.53
C ARG A 33 -2.61 -4.55 -7.85
N VAL A 34 -2.13 -3.73 -6.90
CA VAL A 34 -0.98 -2.85 -7.15
C VAL A 34 0.33 -3.65 -7.32
N ARG A 35 0.46 -4.79 -6.64
CA ARG A 35 1.59 -5.70 -6.83
C ARG A 35 1.58 -6.32 -8.23
N LEU A 36 0.41 -6.76 -8.71
CA LEU A 36 0.26 -7.29 -10.08
C LEU A 36 0.66 -6.25 -11.15
N LEU A 37 0.37 -4.96 -10.93
CA LEU A 37 0.81 -3.88 -11.83
C LEU A 37 2.34 -3.79 -11.94
N LEU A 38 3.06 -4.20 -10.89
CA LEU A 38 4.52 -4.12 -10.80
C LEU A 38 5.25 -5.42 -11.17
N ILE A 39 4.53 -6.52 -11.44
CA ILE A 39 5.17 -7.82 -11.74
C ILE A 39 6.05 -7.73 -13.00
N ASN A 40 5.53 -7.07 -14.04
CA ASN A 40 6.19 -7.03 -15.35
C ASN A 40 6.95 -5.71 -15.60
N ASP A 41 6.70 -4.67 -14.80
CA ASP A 41 7.28 -3.34 -14.98
C ASP A 41 7.43 -2.64 -13.62
N GLN A 42 8.68 -2.52 -13.17
CA GLN A 42 9.05 -1.80 -11.93
C GLN A 42 9.73 -0.46 -12.21
N SER A 43 9.45 0.16 -13.36
CA SER A 43 9.89 1.52 -13.66
C SER A 43 9.40 2.51 -12.60
N SER A 44 10.08 3.66 -12.50
CA SER A 44 9.71 4.73 -11.57
C SER A 44 8.25 5.19 -11.79
N THR A 45 7.81 5.25 -13.05
CA THR A 45 6.44 5.61 -13.43
C THR A 45 5.43 4.63 -12.86
N LYS A 46 5.62 3.31 -13.06
CA LYS A 46 4.70 2.29 -12.54
C LYS A 46 4.72 2.21 -11.02
N MET A 47 5.88 2.39 -10.41
CA MET A 47 6.00 2.49 -8.96
C MET A 47 5.15 3.63 -8.42
N GLN A 48 5.24 4.82 -9.03
CA GLN A 48 4.48 5.99 -8.59
C GLN A 48 2.97 5.85 -8.83
N GLU A 49 2.57 5.17 -9.92
CA GLU A 49 1.18 4.80 -10.18
C GLU A 49 0.65 3.87 -9.07
N ALA A 50 1.38 2.80 -8.73
CA ALA A 50 1.02 1.87 -7.67
C ALA A 50 0.88 2.55 -6.29
N ILE A 51 1.82 3.43 -5.95
CA ILE A 51 1.78 4.21 -4.70
C ILE A 51 0.58 5.15 -4.69
N THR A 52 0.28 5.81 -5.81
CA THR A 52 -0.88 6.70 -5.93
C THR A 52 -2.19 5.95 -5.71
N ILE A 53 -2.37 4.79 -6.35
CA ILE A 53 -3.55 3.95 -6.17
C ILE A 53 -3.72 3.54 -4.70
N ALA A 54 -2.64 3.08 -4.07
CA ALA A 54 -2.68 2.62 -2.69
C ALA A 54 -2.97 3.77 -1.70
N TYR A 55 -2.33 4.92 -1.88
CA TYR A 55 -2.56 6.13 -1.09
C TYR A 55 -4.02 6.60 -1.20
N ASP A 56 -4.54 6.73 -2.43
CA ASP A 56 -5.89 7.23 -2.64
C ASP A 56 -6.94 6.26 -2.07
N PHE A 57 -6.69 4.95 -2.14
CA PHE A 57 -7.51 3.95 -1.47
C PHE A 57 -7.49 4.13 0.06
N PHE A 58 -6.31 4.31 0.66
CA PHE A 58 -6.19 4.47 2.11
C PHE A 58 -6.86 5.76 2.61
N VAL A 59 -6.66 6.89 1.94
CA VAL A 59 -7.30 8.16 2.32
C VAL A 59 -8.82 8.06 2.25
N LYS A 60 -9.37 7.42 1.22
CA LYS A 60 -10.83 7.26 1.07
C LYS A 60 -11.46 6.32 2.10
N ASN A 61 -10.68 5.40 2.67
CA ASN A 61 -11.20 4.33 3.52
C ASN A 61 -10.63 4.34 4.95
N GLU A 62 -9.91 5.41 5.34
CA GLU A 62 -9.08 5.46 6.56
C GLU A 62 -9.80 4.95 7.81
N ALA A 63 -11.06 5.35 8.02
CA ALA A 63 -11.86 4.95 9.17
C ALA A 63 -12.12 3.44 9.23
N ILE A 64 -12.27 2.78 8.08
CA ILE A 64 -12.63 1.35 7.98
C ILE A 64 -11.38 0.47 8.13
N ILE A 65 -10.23 0.95 7.66
CA ILE A 65 -8.98 0.16 7.59
C ILE A 65 -7.93 0.62 8.62
N ALA A 66 -8.34 1.35 9.66
CA ALA A 66 -7.44 1.93 10.65
C ALA A 66 -6.49 0.89 11.30
N ASN A 67 -6.96 -0.34 11.53
CA ASN A 67 -6.12 -1.43 12.05
C ASN A 67 -5.02 -1.83 11.06
N ASP A 68 -5.36 -1.95 9.77
CA ASP A 68 -4.38 -2.26 8.72
C ASP A 68 -3.37 -1.13 8.56
N LEU A 69 -3.80 0.13 8.67
CA LEU A 69 -2.89 1.28 8.64
C LEU A 69 -1.89 1.26 9.80
N LYS A 70 -2.30 0.81 10.99
CA LYS A 70 -1.37 0.59 12.12
C LYS A 70 -0.37 -0.52 11.82
N VAL A 71 -0.81 -1.62 11.20
CA VAL A 71 0.10 -2.72 10.81
C VAL A 71 1.11 -2.25 9.74
N LEU A 72 0.68 -1.42 8.80
CA LEU A 72 1.50 -0.97 7.67
C LEU A 72 2.43 0.20 8.00
N PHE A 73 1.98 1.13 8.86
CA PHE A 73 2.66 2.40 9.08
C PHE A 73 2.84 2.77 10.56
N GLY A 74 2.36 1.95 11.50
CA GLY A 74 2.60 2.15 12.92
C GLY A 74 4.07 1.92 13.24
N ASP A 75 4.65 2.79 14.06
CA ASP A 75 5.96 2.56 14.64
C ASP A 75 5.86 1.36 15.59
N LYS A 76 6.82 0.43 15.49
CA LYS A 76 6.96 -0.67 16.44
C LYS A 76 7.52 -0.18 17.76
#